data_AF-A0A6G0AEL0-F1
#
_entry.id   AF-A0A6G0AEL0-F1
#
_cell.length_a   1.000
_cell.length_b   1.000
_cell.length_c   1.000
_cell.angle_alpha   90.00
_cell.angle_beta   90.00
_cell.angle_gamma   90.00
#
_symmetry.space_group_name_H-M   'P 1'
#
loop_
_entity.id
_entity.type
_entity.pdbx_description
1 polymer ?
#
loop_
_entity_poly.entity_id
_entity_poly.type
_entity_poly.pdbx_seq_one_letter_code
_entity_poly.pdbx_strand_id
1 'polypeptide(L)'
;IQYAKVDGNKFAVVEVSDSGIGIPEDKLENIFDRFFQVDDSSRKKYKGSGIGLALVKELTDLHKWNISVVSELGKGTIFTLRIPLSDHYLSEDEKVIGSEVYANEETYQLEISEEKKSDELDKEIEQELIEKKKKLEAKPTILIVEDSEDVRTYLTSLLKNEFQMNEAVDGEDGIKNAAEFLPDLIISDVMMPAMDGFEFCKKIKTDWLTSHIPVILLTAKASSESKIEGLETGADDYLTKPFSSKELLVRIKNLLEQRKNLRERFSKEIKVEPASIAVNSIDNEFLEKAFAVAEKNLSNTEFNSEYFAKEMFLSRSQLHRKILAVIGQAPGEFIRTFRLKKAASLILEKRLSITQIAFEVGFSSPSHFTKAFRQQFNCLPTEFTERTKF
;
A
#
# COMPACT_ATOMS: atom_id res chain seq x y z
N ILE A 1 -18.14 -4.61 -28.40
CA ILE A 1 -17.50 -5.13 -29.63
C ILE A 1 -18.60 -5.42 -30.63
N GLN A 2 -18.56 -4.77 -31.79
CA GLN A 2 -19.47 -5.06 -32.89
C GLN A 2 -18.80 -6.03 -33.86
N TYR A 3 -19.57 -6.75 -34.68
CA TYR A 3 -19.02 -7.64 -35.70
C TYR A 3 -19.31 -7.07 -37.08
N ALA A 4 -18.28 -6.97 -37.92
CA ALA A 4 -18.43 -6.54 -39.31
C ALA A 4 -17.98 -7.66 -40.26
N LYS A 5 -18.64 -7.73 -41.42
CA LYS A 5 -18.22 -8.61 -42.50
C LYS A 5 -17.73 -7.75 -43.66
N VAL A 6 -16.46 -7.88 -43.99
CA VAL A 6 -15.82 -7.15 -45.10
C VAL A 6 -15.18 -8.20 -46.01
N ASP A 7 -15.53 -8.20 -47.30
CA ASP A 7 -15.03 -9.15 -48.31
C ASP A 7 -15.11 -10.63 -47.90
N GLY A 8 -16.21 -11.01 -47.24
CA GLY A 8 -16.44 -12.38 -46.77
C GLY A 8 -15.76 -12.73 -45.44
N ASN A 9 -14.75 -11.96 -45.02
CA ASN A 9 -14.03 -12.12 -43.77
C ASN A 9 -14.78 -11.47 -42.59
N LYS A 10 -14.78 -12.15 -41.45
CA LYS A 10 -15.39 -11.65 -40.22
C LYS A 10 -14.36 -10.89 -39.41
N PHE A 11 -14.73 -9.70 -38.96
CA PHE A 11 -13.91 -8.86 -38.10
C PHE A 11 -14.66 -8.56 -36.81
N ALA A 12 -13.94 -8.58 -35.69
CA ALA A 12 -14.38 -7.88 -34.48
C ALA A 12 -14.00 -6.41 -34.61
N VAL A 13 -14.94 -5.52 -34.30
CA VAL A 13 -14.80 -4.07 -34.39
C VAL A 13 -14.90 -3.48 -33.00
N VAL A 14 -13.89 -2.70 -32.64
CA VAL A 14 -13.81 -1.94 -31.39
C VAL A 14 -13.76 -0.47 -31.76
N GLU A 15 -14.72 0.30 -31.25
CA GLU A 15 -14.79 1.74 -31.46
C GLU A 15 -14.61 2.46 -30.13
N VAL A 16 -13.76 3.48 -30.15
CA VAL A 16 -13.56 4.40 -29.03
C VAL A 16 -13.96 5.78 -29.52
N SER A 17 -15.06 6.30 -28.99
CA SER A 17 -15.60 7.62 -29.34
C SER A 17 -15.48 8.60 -28.18
N ASP A 18 -15.15 9.85 -28.51
CA ASP A 18 -15.19 10.97 -27.59
C ASP A 18 -15.98 12.14 -28.20
N SER A 19 -16.48 13.03 -27.35
CA SER A 19 -17.18 14.26 -27.72
C SER A 19 -16.30 15.52 -27.56
N GLY A 20 -14.99 15.34 -27.67
CA GLY A 20 -13.99 16.37 -27.47
C GLY A 20 -13.85 17.34 -28.64
N ILE A 21 -12.72 18.04 -28.69
CA ILE A 21 -12.47 19.14 -29.63
C ILE A 21 -12.37 18.71 -31.10
N GLY A 22 -12.24 17.40 -31.37
CA GLY A 22 -11.95 16.87 -32.69
C GLY A 22 -10.53 17.17 -33.18
N ILE A 23 -10.15 16.52 -34.27
CA ILE A 23 -8.84 16.62 -34.92
C ILE A 23 -9.07 17.23 -36.31
N PRO A 24 -8.31 18.27 -36.71
CA PRO A 24 -8.37 18.82 -38.05
C PRO A 24 -8.10 17.76 -39.12
N GLU A 25 -8.84 17.82 -40.23
CA GLU A 25 -8.74 16.84 -41.33
C GLU A 25 -7.32 16.77 -41.92
N ASP A 26 -6.63 17.91 -42.01
CA ASP A 26 -5.25 18.03 -42.50
C ASP A 26 -4.19 17.41 -41.56
N LYS A 27 -4.59 16.93 -40.37
CA LYS A 27 -3.71 16.30 -39.38
C LYS A 27 -3.96 14.82 -39.21
N LEU A 28 -5.08 14.29 -39.72
CA LEU A 28 -5.51 12.89 -39.49
C LEU A 28 -4.50 11.86 -40.03
N GLU A 29 -3.78 12.17 -41.12
CA GLU A 29 -2.79 11.25 -41.68
C GLU A 29 -1.55 11.10 -40.79
N ASN A 30 -1.20 12.15 -40.03
CA ASN A 30 0.04 12.23 -39.27
C ASN A 30 -0.12 11.87 -37.78
N ILE A 31 -1.35 11.65 -37.29
CA ILE A 31 -1.56 11.40 -35.85
C ILE A 31 -0.93 10.10 -35.34
N PHE A 32 -0.57 9.19 -36.26
CA PHE A 32 0.12 7.94 -35.93
C PHE A 32 1.65 8.08 -36.03
N ASP A 33 2.17 9.23 -36.42
CA ASP A 33 3.61 9.49 -36.46
C ASP A 33 4.16 9.69 -35.04
N ARG A 34 5.35 9.14 -34.77
CA ARG A 34 6.02 9.32 -33.48
C ARG A 34 6.34 10.79 -33.24
N PHE A 35 6.04 11.26 -32.04
CA PHE A 35 6.27 12.63 -31.57
C PHE A 35 5.39 13.70 -32.25
N PHE A 36 4.41 13.30 -33.07
CA PHE A 36 3.49 14.24 -33.65
C PHE A 36 2.53 14.81 -32.60
N GLN A 37 2.39 16.14 -32.61
CA GLN A 37 1.45 16.88 -31.77
C GLN A 37 0.76 17.92 -32.64
N VAL A 38 -0.56 18.05 -32.48
CA VAL A 38 -1.31 19.12 -33.15
C VAL A 38 -1.03 20.41 -32.39
N ASP A 39 -0.05 21.19 -32.88
CA ASP A 39 0.30 22.50 -32.35
C ASP A 39 -0.84 23.49 -32.60
N ASP A 40 -1.66 23.72 -31.57
CA ASP A 40 -2.52 24.89 -31.51
C ASP A 40 -1.94 25.85 -30.47
N SER A 41 -1.34 26.93 -30.97
CA SER A 41 -0.69 28.01 -30.22
C SER A 41 -1.54 28.66 -29.11
N SER A 42 -2.80 28.24 -28.95
CA SER A 42 -3.76 28.68 -27.94
C SER A 42 -3.94 27.72 -26.74
N ARG A 43 -3.34 26.51 -26.69
CA ARG A 43 -3.69 25.47 -25.68
C ARG A 43 -2.49 24.81 -24.99
N LYS A 44 -1.81 25.54 -24.10
CA LYS A 44 -0.70 25.07 -23.24
C LYS A 44 -1.06 24.05 -22.14
N LYS A 45 -2.25 23.43 -22.12
CA LYS A 45 -2.76 22.67 -20.96
C LYS A 45 -2.68 21.14 -21.05
N TYR A 46 -2.38 20.55 -22.21
CA TYR A 46 -2.26 19.10 -22.39
C TYR A 46 -0.96 18.75 -23.12
N LYS A 47 0.15 18.65 -22.38
CA LYS A 47 1.46 18.30 -22.95
C LYS A 47 1.65 16.77 -22.88
N GLY A 48 1.30 16.07 -23.95
CA GLY A 48 1.62 14.65 -24.13
C GLY A 48 3.01 14.46 -24.73
N SER A 49 3.54 13.23 -24.75
CA SER A 49 4.81 12.90 -25.41
C SER A 49 4.68 12.63 -26.92
N GLY A 50 3.45 12.53 -27.44
CA GLY A 50 3.20 12.16 -28.85
C GLY A 50 3.54 10.70 -29.20
N ILE A 51 3.62 9.81 -28.19
CA ILE A 51 4.06 8.40 -28.38
C ILE A 51 2.87 7.44 -28.49
N GLY A 52 1.73 7.76 -27.86
CA GLY A 52 0.63 6.81 -27.65
C GLY A 52 0.05 6.22 -28.94
N LEU A 53 -0.36 7.05 -29.89
CA LEU A 53 -1.00 6.57 -31.13
C LEU A 53 -0.01 5.85 -32.06
N ALA A 54 1.25 6.28 -32.09
CA ALA A 54 2.29 5.59 -32.85
C ALA A 54 2.53 4.17 -32.34
N LEU A 55 2.52 3.96 -31.02
CA LEU A 55 2.62 2.62 -30.42
C LEU A 55 1.40 1.76 -30.77
N VAL A 56 0.20 2.33 -30.73
CA VAL A 56 -1.03 1.62 -31.13
C VAL A 56 -0.93 1.18 -32.59
N LYS A 57 -0.46 2.06 -33.49
CA LYS A 57 -0.26 1.71 -34.90
C LYS A 57 0.74 0.56 -35.08
N GLU A 58 1.88 0.61 -34.40
CA GLU A 58 2.90 -0.45 -34.45
C GLU A 58 2.37 -1.81 -33.96
N LEU A 59 1.64 -1.83 -32.84
CA LEU A 59 1.02 -3.05 -32.32
C LEU A 59 -0.03 -3.61 -33.28
N THR A 60 -0.86 -2.75 -33.85
CA THR A 60 -1.90 -3.18 -34.81
C THR A 60 -1.29 -3.71 -36.10
N ASP A 61 -0.22 -3.10 -36.60
CA ASP A 61 0.49 -3.59 -37.78
C ASP A 61 1.20 -4.94 -37.51
N LEU A 62 1.83 -5.11 -36.34
CA LEU A 62 2.42 -6.39 -35.92
C LEU A 62 1.38 -7.51 -35.88
N HIS A 63 0.17 -7.22 -35.40
CA HIS A 63 -0.93 -8.17 -35.35
C HIS A 63 -1.69 -8.30 -36.68
N LYS A 64 -1.29 -7.59 -37.74
CA LYS A 64 -1.99 -7.51 -39.03
C LYS A 64 -3.47 -7.08 -38.88
N TRP A 65 -3.74 -6.21 -37.91
CA TRP A 65 -5.04 -5.59 -37.65
C TRP A 65 -5.12 -4.23 -38.34
N ASN A 66 -6.34 -3.70 -38.47
CA ASN A 66 -6.56 -2.39 -39.10
C ASN A 66 -7.08 -1.38 -38.07
N ILE A 67 -6.39 -0.24 -37.94
CA ILE A 67 -6.88 0.91 -37.18
C ILE A 67 -7.20 2.07 -38.13
N SER A 68 -8.33 2.73 -37.91
CA SER A 68 -8.76 3.93 -38.63
C SER A 68 -9.31 4.98 -37.67
N VAL A 69 -9.32 6.24 -38.07
CA VAL A 69 -9.85 7.36 -37.28
C VAL A 69 -10.83 8.16 -38.13
N VAL A 70 -11.91 8.64 -37.52
CA VAL A 70 -12.82 9.63 -38.07
C VAL A 70 -12.98 10.73 -37.03
N SER A 71 -12.78 11.99 -37.41
CA SER A 71 -12.89 13.12 -36.49
C SER A 71 -13.53 14.31 -37.16
N GLU A 72 -14.31 15.09 -36.40
CA GLU A 72 -14.84 16.37 -36.84
C GLU A 72 -14.61 17.42 -35.75
N LEU A 73 -14.05 18.57 -36.15
CA LEU A 73 -13.77 19.67 -35.23
C LEU A 73 -15.03 20.11 -34.47
N GLY A 74 -14.93 20.14 -33.14
CA GLY A 74 -16.01 20.51 -32.23
C GLY A 74 -17.10 19.46 -32.03
N LYS A 75 -17.02 18.30 -32.68
CA LYS A 75 -17.97 17.19 -32.48
C LYS A 75 -17.34 15.95 -31.84
N GLY A 76 -16.03 15.79 -31.96
CA GLY A 76 -15.27 14.71 -31.32
C GLY A 76 -14.58 13.78 -32.32
N THR A 77 -14.07 12.66 -31.82
CA THR A 77 -13.25 11.70 -32.58
C THR A 77 -13.72 10.28 -32.32
N ILE A 78 -13.66 9.42 -33.34
CA ILE A 78 -13.90 7.99 -33.25
C ILE A 78 -12.67 7.26 -33.80
N PHE A 79 -12.02 6.45 -32.97
CA PHE A 79 -11.03 5.48 -33.40
C PHE A 79 -11.67 4.12 -33.55
N THR A 80 -11.47 3.46 -34.69
CA THR A 80 -12.02 2.15 -35.01
C THR A 80 -10.89 1.15 -35.25
N LEU A 81 -10.87 0.09 -34.45
CA LEU A 81 -9.97 -1.05 -34.62
C LEU A 81 -10.75 -2.24 -35.19
N ARG A 82 -10.23 -2.88 -36.25
CA ARG A 82 -10.78 -4.07 -36.89
C ARG A 82 -9.80 -5.24 -36.74
N ILE A 83 -10.27 -6.29 -36.10
CA ILE A 83 -9.52 -7.50 -35.75
C ILE A 83 -10.07 -8.67 -36.57
N PRO A 84 -9.29 -9.29 -37.47
CA PRO A 84 -9.76 -10.44 -38.23
C PRO A 84 -9.97 -11.65 -37.31
N LEU A 85 -11.12 -12.32 -37.46
CA LEU A 85 -11.51 -13.48 -36.63
C LEU A 85 -11.11 -14.84 -37.22
N SER A 86 -10.50 -14.86 -38.40
CA SER A 86 -9.88 -16.05 -38.99
C SER A 86 -8.37 -15.94 -38.88
N ASP A 87 -7.65 -17.04 -38.81
CA ASP A 87 -6.17 -17.08 -38.80
C ASP A 87 -5.57 -17.16 -40.22
N HIS A 88 -6.41 -17.10 -41.27
CA HIS A 88 -6.00 -17.24 -42.67
C HIS A 88 -5.01 -16.16 -43.14
N TYR A 89 -4.86 -15.05 -42.40
CA TYR A 89 -3.89 -14.00 -42.67
C TYR A 89 -2.48 -14.26 -42.07
N LEU A 90 -2.35 -15.33 -41.29
CA LEU A 90 -1.09 -15.81 -40.72
C LEU A 90 -0.50 -16.90 -41.62
N SER A 91 0.81 -16.86 -41.85
CA SER A 91 1.58 -17.92 -42.49
C SER A 91 1.73 -19.13 -41.56
N GLU A 92 2.04 -20.32 -42.09
CA GLU A 92 2.19 -21.54 -41.28
C GLU A 92 3.29 -21.41 -40.21
N ASP A 93 4.34 -20.63 -40.44
CA ASP A 93 5.39 -20.37 -39.44
C ASP A 93 4.95 -19.36 -38.36
N GLU A 94 3.96 -18.52 -38.65
CA GLU A 94 3.30 -17.64 -37.66
C GLU A 94 2.20 -18.37 -36.89
N LYS A 95 1.75 -19.53 -37.38
CA LYS A 95 0.77 -20.39 -36.69
C LYS A 95 1.53 -21.31 -35.74
N VAL A 96 1.30 -21.14 -34.44
CA VAL A 96 1.85 -22.05 -33.42
C VAL A 96 1.12 -23.40 -33.52
N ILE A 97 1.76 -24.39 -34.15
CA ILE A 97 1.30 -25.78 -34.16
C ILE A 97 1.92 -26.50 -32.96
N GLY A 98 1.10 -26.92 -32.00
CA GLY A 98 1.54 -27.86 -30.95
C GLY A 98 2.06 -27.25 -29.64
N SER A 99 1.39 -26.22 -29.11
CA SER A 99 1.18 -26.21 -27.67
C SER A 99 -0.18 -26.88 -27.43
N GLU A 100 -0.22 -27.85 -26.51
CA GLU A 100 -1.48 -28.27 -25.93
C GLU A 100 -2.29 -27.01 -25.64
N VAL A 101 -3.44 -26.90 -26.29
CA VAL A 101 -4.41 -25.88 -26.00
C VAL A 101 -4.78 -26.12 -24.55
N TYR A 102 -4.07 -25.45 -23.63
CA TYR A 102 -4.65 -25.04 -22.37
C TYR A 102 -5.91 -24.29 -22.79
N ALA A 103 -7.04 -24.99 -22.80
CA ALA A 103 -8.35 -24.39 -22.76
C ALA A 103 -8.47 -23.70 -21.40
N ASN A 104 -7.65 -22.66 -21.23
CA ASN A 104 -7.85 -21.60 -20.27
C ASN A 104 -9.00 -20.80 -20.87
N GLU A 105 -10.22 -21.07 -20.42
CA GLU A 105 -11.39 -20.22 -20.69
C GLU A 105 -11.25 -18.80 -20.11
N GLU A 106 -10.09 -18.43 -19.55
CA GLU A 106 -9.77 -17.07 -19.14
C GLU A 106 -9.11 -16.31 -20.31
N THR A 107 -9.91 -15.95 -21.31
CA THR A 107 -9.65 -14.70 -22.02
C THR A 107 -9.81 -13.58 -21.01
N TYR A 108 -8.71 -12.90 -20.70
CA TYR A 108 -8.62 -11.70 -19.89
C TYR A 108 -9.72 -10.68 -20.26
N GLN A 109 -10.87 -10.81 -19.61
CA GLN A 109 -11.72 -9.67 -19.36
C GLN A 109 -11.03 -8.88 -18.25
N LEU A 110 -10.28 -7.86 -18.66
CA LEU A 110 -10.12 -6.66 -17.86
C LEU A 110 -11.49 -5.98 -17.78
N GLU A 111 -12.39 -6.56 -16.99
CA GLU A 111 -13.42 -5.77 -16.34
C GLU A 111 -12.69 -4.92 -15.29
N ILE A 112 -12.38 -3.69 -15.70
CA ILE A 112 -12.27 -2.59 -14.74
C ILE A 112 -13.69 -2.37 -14.25
N SER A 113 -14.14 -3.22 -13.33
CA SER A 113 -15.34 -2.97 -12.55
C SER A 113 -15.06 -1.77 -11.65
N GLU A 114 -15.98 -0.83 -11.69
CA GLU A 114 -15.94 0.47 -11.05
C GLU A 114 -15.86 0.37 -9.51
N GLU A 115 -14.66 0.23 -8.95
CA GLU A 115 -14.36 0.63 -7.57
C GLU A 115 -13.47 1.88 -7.59
N LYS A 116 -13.99 2.99 -8.10
CA LYS A 116 -13.25 4.27 -8.16
C LYS A 116 -13.67 5.33 -7.15
N LYS A 117 -14.66 5.08 -6.29
CA LYS A 117 -15.10 6.12 -5.34
C LYS A 117 -14.47 6.06 -3.95
N SER A 118 -13.99 4.91 -3.48
CA SER A 118 -13.23 4.82 -2.22
C SER A 118 -11.74 5.08 -2.40
N ASP A 119 -11.21 4.67 -3.56
CA ASP A 119 -9.77 4.61 -3.85
C ASP A 119 -9.13 5.93 -4.25
N GLU A 120 -9.84 6.94 -4.76
CA GLU A 120 -9.21 8.18 -5.21
C GLU A 120 -8.76 9.07 -4.04
N LEU A 121 -9.54 9.15 -2.96
CA LEU A 121 -9.17 9.89 -1.75
C LEU A 121 -8.18 9.10 -0.87
N ASP A 122 -8.33 7.77 -0.83
CA ASP A 122 -7.33 6.91 -0.23
C ASP A 122 -6.03 7.05 -1.03
N LYS A 123 -6.04 7.05 -2.38
CA LYS A 123 -4.85 7.35 -3.18
C LYS A 123 -4.30 8.75 -2.98
N GLU A 124 -5.09 9.77 -2.64
CA GLU A 124 -4.55 11.11 -2.35
C GLU A 124 -3.88 11.17 -0.97
N ILE A 125 -4.51 10.63 0.09
CA ILE A 125 -3.91 10.56 1.45
C ILE A 125 -2.74 9.58 1.47
N GLU A 126 -2.93 8.44 0.83
CA GLU A 126 -1.90 7.43 0.61
C GLU A 126 -0.84 8.03 -0.30
N GLN A 127 -1.09 8.80 -1.37
CA GLN A 127 -0.04 9.52 -2.12
C GLN A 127 0.61 10.63 -1.32
N GLU A 128 -0.05 11.32 -0.40
CA GLU A 128 0.60 12.34 0.43
C GLU A 128 1.53 11.68 1.47
N LEU A 129 1.10 10.57 2.06
CA LEU A 129 1.87 9.77 3.03
C LEU A 129 2.92 8.87 2.35
N ILE A 130 2.60 8.37 1.15
CA ILE A 130 3.45 7.59 0.27
C ILE A 130 4.42 8.50 -0.43
N GLU A 131 4.14 9.73 -0.87
CA GLU A 131 5.17 10.65 -1.39
C GLU A 131 6.13 11.06 -0.26
N LYS A 132 5.64 11.19 0.98
CA LYS A 132 6.48 11.29 2.18
C LYS A 132 7.29 10.00 2.46
N LYS A 133 6.78 8.80 2.11
CA LYS A 133 7.45 7.47 2.28
C LYS A 133 8.18 6.88 1.05
N LYS A 134 7.92 7.33 -0.18
CA LYS A 134 8.40 6.81 -1.50
C LYS A 134 9.77 7.33 -1.86
N LYS A 135 10.39 8.11 -0.97
CA LYS A 135 11.83 7.94 -0.73
C LYS A 135 12.04 6.51 -0.21
N LEU A 136 12.08 5.53 -1.10
CA LEU A 136 12.49 4.15 -0.80
C LEU A 136 14.00 4.12 -0.48
N GLU A 137 14.29 4.65 0.71
CA GLU A 137 15.49 4.68 1.56
C GLU A 137 15.18 5.56 2.81
N ALA A 138 13.90 5.76 3.17
CA ALA A 138 13.51 6.69 4.23
C ALA A 138 13.94 6.16 5.58
N LYS A 139 14.99 6.79 6.11
CA LYS A 139 15.49 6.68 7.47
C LYS A 139 14.33 6.68 8.49
N PRO A 140 14.35 5.80 9.52
CA PRO A 140 13.35 5.81 10.59
C PRO A 140 13.27 7.18 11.25
N THR A 141 12.07 7.56 11.70
CA THR A 141 11.85 8.87 12.33
C THR A 141 12.00 8.77 13.84
N ILE A 142 12.83 9.64 14.42
CA ILE A 142 13.03 9.76 15.87
C ILE A 142 12.52 11.12 16.33
N LEU A 143 11.70 11.12 17.38
CA LEU A 143 11.31 12.34 18.10
C LEU A 143 12.20 12.52 19.33
N ILE A 144 12.87 13.67 19.43
CA ILE A 144 13.62 14.08 20.62
C ILE A 144 12.75 15.04 21.42
N VAL A 145 12.55 14.74 22.71
CA VAL A 145 11.81 15.58 23.67
C VAL A 145 12.75 15.97 24.80
N GLU A 146 13.25 17.19 24.77
CA GLU A 146 14.32 17.66 25.67
C GLU A 146 14.20 19.17 25.75
N ASP A 147 14.33 19.79 26.93
CA ASP A 147 14.17 21.24 27.11
C ASP A 147 15.45 22.03 26.83
N SER A 148 16.63 21.41 27.01
CA SER A 148 17.90 22.04 26.67
C SER A 148 18.17 22.05 25.16
N GLU A 149 18.32 23.24 24.58
CA GLU A 149 18.68 23.43 23.16
C GLU A 149 20.02 22.80 22.80
N ASP A 150 21.02 22.89 23.69
CA ASP A 150 22.33 22.31 23.50
C ASP A 150 22.26 20.78 23.41
N VAL A 151 21.47 20.16 24.30
CA VAL A 151 21.31 18.70 24.34
C VAL A 151 20.51 18.21 23.13
N ARG A 152 19.42 18.92 22.75
CA ARG A 152 18.68 18.63 21.51
C ARG A 152 19.60 18.69 20.30
N THR A 153 20.36 19.78 20.15
CA THR A 153 21.30 19.97 19.03
C THR A 153 22.35 18.86 18.98
N TYR A 154 22.90 18.47 20.15
CA TYR A 154 23.84 17.36 20.25
C TYR A 154 23.20 16.04 19.78
N LEU A 155 22.03 15.67 20.31
CA LEU A 155 21.30 14.46 19.94
C LEU A 155 20.95 14.43 18.45
N THR A 156 20.41 15.52 17.90
CA THR A 156 20.12 15.68 16.48
C THR A 156 21.38 15.52 15.64
N SER A 157 22.49 16.16 16.03
CA SER A 157 23.76 16.05 15.30
C SER A 157 24.31 14.62 15.26
N LEU A 158 24.10 13.86 16.33
CA LEU A 158 24.52 12.46 16.44
C LEU A 158 23.68 11.54 15.56
N LEU A 159 22.38 11.78 15.45
CA LEU A 159 21.41 10.82 14.88
C LEU A 159 20.98 11.14 13.44
N LYS A 160 21.06 12.40 12.99
CA LYS A 160 20.59 12.85 11.65
C LYS A 160 21.17 12.09 10.44
N ASN A 161 22.35 11.49 10.61
CA ASN A 161 23.00 10.73 9.54
C ASN A 161 22.31 9.39 9.25
N GLU A 162 21.59 8.82 10.22
CA GLU A 162 20.91 7.53 10.08
C GLU A 162 19.37 7.63 10.23
N PHE A 163 18.88 8.72 10.83
CA PHE A 163 17.47 8.89 11.18
C PHE A 163 16.90 10.22 10.66
N GLN A 164 15.58 10.27 10.44
CA GLN A 164 14.86 11.54 10.34
C GLN A 164 14.57 12.05 11.75
N MET A 165 14.70 13.36 11.95
CA MET A 165 14.61 13.95 13.29
C MET A 165 13.42 14.88 13.38
N ASN A 166 12.60 14.66 14.39
CA ASN A 166 11.63 15.63 14.89
C ASN A 166 12.07 16.05 16.30
N GLU A 167 11.84 17.30 16.65
CA GLU A 167 12.26 17.87 17.93
C GLU A 167 11.05 18.47 18.64
N ALA A 168 11.00 18.33 19.96
CA ALA A 168 10.05 18.95 20.84
C ALA A 168 10.77 19.55 22.04
N VAL A 169 10.32 20.73 22.48
CA VAL A 169 10.99 21.50 23.54
C VAL A 169 10.52 21.15 24.95
N ASP A 170 9.40 20.43 25.07
CA ASP A 170 8.85 19.97 26.36
C ASP A 170 7.91 18.78 26.15
N GLY A 171 7.38 18.21 27.25
CA GLY A 171 6.47 17.08 27.20
C GLY A 171 5.13 17.36 26.50
N GLU A 172 4.60 18.59 26.56
CA GLU A 172 3.32 18.92 25.91
C GLU A 172 3.47 19.00 24.39
N ASP A 173 4.52 19.66 23.93
CA ASP A 173 4.91 19.71 22.54
C ASP A 173 5.28 18.32 22.03
N GLY A 174 5.96 17.52 22.87
CA GLY A 174 6.28 16.12 22.60
C GLY A 174 5.03 15.27 22.35
N ILE A 175 3.96 15.44 23.12
CA ILE A 175 2.70 14.68 22.93
C ILE A 175 2.04 15.04 21.60
N LYS A 176 1.97 16.33 21.28
CA LYS A 176 1.40 16.81 20.02
C LYS A 176 2.17 16.24 18.83
N ASN A 177 3.49 16.37 18.86
CA ASN A 177 4.40 15.84 17.84
C ASN A 177 4.29 14.32 17.70
N ALA A 178 4.21 13.58 18.81
CA ALA A 178 4.05 12.13 18.78
C ALA A 178 2.72 11.72 18.13
N ALA A 179 1.62 12.40 18.46
CA ALA A 179 0.30 12.12 17.92
C ALA A 179 0.15 12.55 16.46
N GLU A 180 0.84 13.61 16.02
CA GLU A 180 0.82 14.10 14.65
C GLU A 180 1.69 13.23 13.73
N PHE A 181 2.96 13.06 14.09
CA PHE A 181 3.98 12.47 13.22
C PHE A 181 4.18 10.97 13.39
N LEU A 182 3.74 10.38 14.51
CA LEU A 182 3.93 8.95 14.84
C LEU A 182 5.36 8.46 14.56
N PRO A 183 6.35 9.01 15.29
CA PRO A 183 7.73 8.60 15.13
C PRO A 183 7.91 7.09 15.39
N ASP A 184 8.95 6.50 14.80
CA ASP A 184 9.30 5.10 15.03
C ASP A 184 9.95 4.88 16.41
N LEU A 185 10.48 5.94 17.03
CA LEU A 185 11.05 5.93 18.38
C LEU A 185 11.03 7.33 19.00
N ILE A 186 10.86 7.41 20.32
CA ILE A 186 10.97 8.66 21.10
C ILE A 186 12.17 8.57 22.04
N ILE A 187 12.97 9.63 22.09
CA ILE A 187 13.99 9.85 23.10
C ILE A 187 13.52 11.05 23.93
N SER A 188 13.37 10.88 25.24
CA SER A 188 12.90 11.95 26.10
C SER A 188 13.80 12.12 27.32
N ASP A 189 14.09 13.36 27.70
CA ASP A 189 14.69 13.63 29.02
C ASP A 189 13.68 13.36 30.13
N VAL A 190 14.19 12.91 31.28
CA VAL A 190 13.37 12.77 32.49
C VAL A 190 13.12 14.13 33.13
N MET A 191 14.12 15.02 33.19
CA MET A 191 14.00 16.28 33.90
C MET A 191 13.61 17.43 32.99
N MET A 192 12.31 17.55 32.70
CA MET A 192 11.75 18.66 31.91
C MET A 192 10.81 19.54 32.76
N PRO A 193 10.69 20.85 32.45
CA PRO A 193 9.71 21.74 33.09
C PRO A 193 8.27 21.34 32.79
N ALA A 194 7.35 21.69 33.70
CA ALA A 194 5.90 21.46 33.65
C ALA A 194 5.45 19.98 33.61
N MET A 195 5.95 19.20 32.65
CA MET A 195 5.69 17.77 32.51
C MET A 195 7.03 17.05 32.44
N ASP A 196 7.30 16.21 33.44
CA ASP A 196 8.52 15.39 33.45
C ASP A 196 8.44 14.24 32.42
N GLY A 197 9.60 13.63 32.12
CA GLY A 197 9.68 12.55 31.14
C GLY A 197 8.91 11.29 31.53
N PHE A 198 8.66 11.07 32.82
CA PHE A 198 7.86 9.93 33.28
C PHE A 198 6.37 10.14 33.02
N GLU A 199 5.84 11.32 33.33
CA GLU A 199 4.46 11.70 33.01
C GLU A 199 4.24 11.71 31.50
N PHE A 200 5.18 12.28 30.74
CA PHE A 200 5.19 12.24 29.28
C PHE A 200 5.14 10.79 28.77
N CYS A 201 6.07 9.93 29.21
CA CYS A 201 6.12 8.53 28.81
C CYS A 201 4.82 7.81 29.14
N LYS A 202 4.27 8.02 30.34
CA LYS A 202 3.00 7.43 30.74
C LYS A 202 1.88 7.84 29.79
N LYS A 203 1.75 9.13 29.45
CA LYS A 203 0.73 9.61 28.50
C LYS A 203 0.87 8.95 27.13
N ILE A 204 2.09 8.87 26.60
CA ILE A 204 2.39 8.16 25.34
C ILE A 204 1.98 6.69 25.43
N LYS A 205 2.35 6.00 26.52
CA LYS A 205 2.07 4.57 26.69
C LYS A 205 0.61 4.24 26.95
N THR A 206 -0.18 5.20 27.44
CA THR A 206 -1.62 5.03 27.71
C THR A 206 -2.54 5.50 26.59
N ASP A 207 -2.01 6.25 25.61
CA ASP A 207 -2.80 6.70 24.47
C ASP A 207 -2.79 5.63 23.37
N TRP A 208 -3.97 5.16 22.98
CA TRP A 208 -4.12 4.11 21.96
C TRP A 208 -3.44 4.46 20.63
N LEU A 209 -3.28 5.74 20.30
CA LEU A 209 -2.65 6.18 19.05
C LEU A 209 -1.13 6.03 19.14
N THR A 210 -0.50 6.28 20.29
CA THR A 210 0.96 6.38 20.45
C THR A 210 1.60 5.28 21.31
N SER A 211 0.81 4.46 22.00
CA SER A 211 1.24 3.40 22.95
C SER A 211 2.29 2.43 22.41
N HIS A 212 2.20 2.14 21.11
CA HIS A 212 3.09 1.24 20.38
C HIS A 212 4.49 1.82 20.09
N ILE A 213 4.70 3.13 20.28
CA ILE A 213 5.97 3.80 19.97
C ILE A 213 6.97 3.49 21.09
N PRO A 214 8.17 2.96 20.78
CA PRO A 214 9.18 2.72 21.80
C PRO A 214 9.73 4.04 22.37
N VAL A 215 9.91 4.10 23.68
CA VAL A 215 10.41 5.30 24.40
C VAL A 215 11.72 4.95 25.13
N ILE A 216 12.77 5.73 24.87
CA ILE A 216 14.02 5.73 25.63
C ILE A 216 14.04 6.97 26.53
N LEU A 217 14.15 6.76 27.84
CA LEU A 217 14.29 7.86 28.80
C LEU A 217 15.76 8.14 29.14
N LEU A 218 16.18 9.39 28.99
CA LEU A 218 17.49 9.88 29.41
C LEU A 218 17.39 10.41 30.85
N THR A 219 18.24 9.95 31.77
CA THR A 219 18.14 10.34 33.19
C THR A 219 19.50 10.68 33.79
N ALA A 220 19.60 11.71 34.64
CA ALA A 220 20.81 11.95 35.41
C ALA A 220 20.91 11.09 36.69
N LYS A 221 19.82 10.45 37.13
CA LYS A 221 19.76 9.67 38.37
C LYS A 221 19.73 8.17 38.07
N ALA A 222 20.77 7.47 38.53
CA ALA A 222 20.87 6.00 38.51
C ALA A 222 20.27 5.33 39.77
N SER A 223 19.55 6.08 40.63
CA SER A 223 19.06 5.58 41.91
C SER A 223 18.00 4.51 41.75
N SER A 224 17.96 3.58 42.71
CA SER A 224 17.05 2.43 42.74
C SER A 224 15.57 2.83 42.72
N GLU A 225 15.21 3.97 43.31
CA GLU A 225 13.84 4.50 43.34
C GLU A 225 13.37 4.99 41.95
N SER A 226 14.22 5.72 41.22
CA SER A 226 13.92 6.15 39.85
C SER A 226 13.86 4.98 38.87
N LYS A 227 14.51 3.85 39.18
CA LYS A 227 14.37 2.61 38.42
C LYS A 227 13.02 1.92 38.65
N ILE A 228 12.49 1.97 39.88
CA ILE A 228 11.17 1.38 40.19
C ILE A 228 10.06 2.19 39.51
N GLU A 229 10.10 3.52 39.64
CA GLU A 229 9.18 4.43 38.94
C GLU A 229 9.30 4.30 37.41
N GLY A 230 10.52 4.07 36.91
CA GLY A 230 10.76 3.73 35.51
C GLY A 230 10.14 2.40 35.06
N LEU A 231 10.16 1.36 35.89
CA LEU A 231 9.50 0.10 35.57
C LEU A 231 7.97 0.25 35.50
N GLU A 232 7.39 1.17 36.28
CA GLU A 232 5.95 1.42 36.31
C GLU A 232 5.44 2.34 35.19
N THR A 233 6.32 3.11 34.55
CA THR A 233 5.95 4.08 33.49
C THR A 233 5.87 3.48 32.09
N GLY A 234 6.31 2.23 31.92
CA GLY A 234 6.18 1.48 30.66
C GLY A 234 7.16 1.87 29.56
N ALA A 235 8.23 2.63 29.88
CA ALA A 235 9.29 2.91 28.91
C ALA A 235 10.03 1.63 28.49
N ASP A 236 10.52 1.61 27.25
CA ASP A 236 11.20 0.43 26.69
C ASP A 236 12.66 0.37 27.13
N ASP A 237 13.28 1.52 27.39
CA ASP A 237 14.68 1.58 27.82
C ASP A 237 15.03 2.87 28.59
N TYR A 238 16.15 2.80 29.31
CA TYR A 238 16.70 3.89 30.13
C TYR A 238 18.19 4.07 29.88
N LEU A 239 18.64 5.32 29.80
CA LEU A 239 20.04 5.65 29.60
C LEU A 239 20.48 6.78 30.52
N THR A 240 21.54 6.55 31.31
CA THR A 240 22.02 7.54 32.27
C THR A 240 22.89 8.60 31.61
N LYS A 241 22.64 9.89 31.87
CA LYS A 241 23.49 11.02 31.48
C LYS A 241 24.69 11.13 32.46
N PRO A 242 25.94 11.30 31.99
CA PRO A 242 26.36 11.32 30.59
C PRO A 242 26.39 9.92 29.96
N PHE A 243 25.92 9.81 28.72
CA PHE A 243 25.82 8.54 28.00
C PHE A 243 26.83 8.44 26.85
N SER A 244 27.18 7.21 26.49
CA SER A 244 27.98 6.95 25.29
C SER A 244 27.11 7.07 24.04
N SER A 245 27.56 7.85 23.06
CA SER A 245 26.89 7.98 21.75
C SER A 245 26.72 6.61 21.06
N LYS A 246 27.70 5.71 21.24
CA LYS A 246 27.66 4.34 20.71
C LYS A 246 26.59 3.51 21.41
N GLU A 247 26.45 3.65 22.73
CA GLU A 247 25.43 2.92 23.49
C GLU A 247 24.02 3.33 23.07
N LEU A 248 23.76 4.64 22.98
CA LEU A 248 22.47 5.17 22.53
C LEU A 248 22.10 4.64 21.13
N LEU A 249 23.03 4.70 20.18
CA LEU A 249 22.81 4.20 18.82
C LEU A 249 22.47 2.70 18.78
N VAL A 250 23.15 1.88 19.58
CA VAL A 250 22.86 0.44 19.66
C VAL A 250 21.46 0.18 20.23
N ARG A 251 21.07 0.89 21.29
CA ARG A 251 19.74 0.77 21.89
C ARG A 251 18.63 1.14 20.92
N ILE A 252 18.79 2.27 20.21
CA ILE A 252 17.86 2.72 19.16
C ILE A 252 17.69 1.63 18.08
N LYS A 253 18.81 1.14 17.51
CA LYS A 253 18.76 0.13 16.45
C LYS A 253 18.09 -1.16 16.90
N ASN A 254 18.38 -1.61 18.12
CA ASN A 254 17.76 -2.82 18.68
C ASN A 254 16.24 -2.67 18.83
N LEU A 255 15.77 -1.54 19.36
CA LEU A 255 14.33 -1.29 19.51
C LEU A 255 13.62 -1.22 18.16
N LEU A 256 14.19 -0.50 17.19
CA LEU A 256 13.63 -0.40 15.84
C LEU A 256 13.56 -1.76 15.15
N GLU A 257 14.61 -2.57 15.27
CA GLU A 257 14.67 -3.92 14.69
C GLU A 257 13.66 -4.86 15.38
N GLN A 258 13.48 -4.79 16.69
CA GLN A 258 12.43 -5.53 17.40
C GLN A 258 11.03 -5.16 16.89
N ARG A 259 10.76 -3.87 16.68
CA ARG A 259 9.47 -3.38 16.14
C ARG A 259 9.24 -3.90 14.73
N LYS A 260 10.27 -3.86 13.88
CA LYS A 260 10.21 -4.38 12.52
C LYS A 260 9.90 -5.88 12.52
N ASN A 261 10.60 -6.66 13.35
CA ASN A 261 10.37 -8.10 13.45
C ASN A 261 8.95 -8.46 13.91
N LEU A 262 8.38 -7.71 14.86
CA LEU A 262 6.98 -7.90 15.28
C LEU A 262 5.99 -7.64 14.13
N ARG A 263 6.17 -6.56 13.38
CA ARG A 263 5.35 -6.23 12.20
C ARG A 263 5.44 -7.32 11.12
N GLU A 264 6.66 -7.84 10.88
CA GLU A 264 6.89 -8.86 9.86
C GLU A 264 6.19 -10.21 10.16
N ARG A 265 5.90 -10.52 11.42
CA ARG A 265 5.13 -11.74 11.77
C ARG A 265 3.76 -11.74 11.10
N PHE A 266 3.07 -10.59 11.09
CA PHE A 266 1.80 -10.49 10.37
C PHE A 266 1.97 -10.68 8.86
N SER A 267 3.09 -10.35 8.25
CA SER A 267 3.25 -10.61 6.82
C SER A 267 3.55 -12.09 6.53
N LYS A 268 4.35 -12.74 7.38
CA LYS A 268 4.96 -14.05 7.10
C LYS A 268 4.14 -15.26 7.56
N GLU A 269 3.45 -15.15 8.69
CA GLU A 269 2.81 -16.31 9.32
C GLU A 269 1.35 -16.47 8.86
N ILE A 270 0.89 -17.70 8.59
CA ILE A 270 -0.49 -17.96 8.11
C ILE A 270 -1.51 -17.71 9.23
N LYS A 271 -1.24 -18.25 10.42
CA LYS A 271 -2.05 -18.03 11.62
C LYS A 271 -1.33 -17.02 12.49
N VAL A 272 -1.95 -15.88 12.73
CA VAL A 272 -1.39 -14.83 13.57
C VAL A 272 -2.44 -14.41 14.56
N GLU A 273 -2.08 -14.47 15.83
CA GLU A 273 -2.93 -14.01 16.92
C GLU A 273 -2.57 -12.55 17.25
N PRO A 274 -3.55 -11.69 17.56
CA PRO A 274 -3.30 -10.31 18.00
C PRO A 274 -2.19 -10.19 19.06
N ALA A 275 -2.22 -11.07 20.06
CA ALA A 275 -1.26 -11.11 21.16
C ALA A 275 0.20 -11.38 20.73
N SER A 276 0.42 -11.97 19.55
CA SER A 276 1.76 -12.25 19.03
C SER A 276 2.44 -11.05 18.36
N ILE A 277 1.66 -10.01 18.02
CA ILE A 277 2.10 -8.76 17.40
C ILE A 277 2.03 -7.61 18.42
N ALA A 278 1.02 -7.62 19.29
CA ALA A 278 0.80 -6.58 20.28
C ALA A 278 2.00 -6.44 21.23
N VAL A 279 2.32 -5.19 21.55
CA VAL A 279 3.45 -4.88 22.44
C VAL A 279 2.96 -4.56 23.86
N ASN A 280 1.76 -4.02 23.97
CA ASN A 280 1.09 -3.72 25.22
C ASN A 280 -0.39 -4.14 25.14
N SER A 281 -1.10 -4.07 26.26
CA SER A 281 -2.51 -4.45 26.36
C SER A 281 -3.43 -3.60 25.49
N ILE A 282 -3.14 -2.31 25.33
CA ILE A 282 -3.95 -1.38 24.53
C ILE A 282 -3.85 -1.72 23.04
N ASP A 283 -2.64 -2.02 22.57
CA ASP A 283 -2.39 -2.49 21.21
C ASP A 283 -3.06 -3.84 20.97
N ASN A 284 -3.05 -4.72 21.97
CA ASN A 284 -3.73 -6.01 21.88
C ASN A 284 -5.24 -5.83 21.73
N GLU A 285 -5.87 -4.99 22.56
CA GLU A 285 -7.31 -4.69 22.45
C GLU A 285 -7.68 -4.09 21.09
N PHE A 286 -6.85 -3.16 20.59
CA PHE A 286 -7.03 -2.59 19.26
C PHE A 286 -6.93 -3.67 18.16
N LEU A 287 -5.92 -4.54 18.23
CA LEU A 287 -5.70 -5.60 17.24
C LEU A 287 -6.78 -6.70 17.32
N GLU A 288 -7.23 -7.07 18.51
CA GLU A 288 -8.35 -8.00 18.69
C GLU A 288 -9.62 -7.47 18.02
N LYS A 289 -9.94 -6.19 18.25
CA LYS A 289 -11.07 -5.54 17.58
C LYS A 289 -10.87 -5.48 16.06
N ALA A 290 -9.68 -5.11 15.60
CA ALA A 290 -9.36 -5.04 14.18
C ALA A 290 -9.52 -6.39 13.46
N PHE A 291 -9.01 -7.46 14.08
CA PHE A 291 -9.13 -8.83 13.56
C PHE A 291 -10.58 -9.31 13.61
N ALA A 292 -11.32 -9.01 14.67
CA ALA A 292 -12.74 -9.37 14.79
C ALA A 292 -13.59 -8.67 13.73
N VAL A 293 -13.33 -7.39 13.45
CA VAL A 293 -14.01 -6.64 12.38
C VAL A 293 -13.67 -7.22 11.01
N ALA A 294 -12.40 -7.55 10.77
CA ALA A 294 -11.98 -8.18 9.51
C ALA A 294 -12.60 -9.57 9.33
N GLU A 295 -12.68 -10.37 10.39
CA GLU A 295 -13.33 -11.69 10.38
C GLU A 295 -14.83 -11.59 10.09
N LYS A 296 -15.54 -10.70 10.80
CA LYS A 296 -16.98 -10.47 10.62
C LYS A 296 -17.32 -10.05 9.19
N ASN A 297 -16.42 -9.33 8.52
CA ASN A 297 -16.59 -8.81 7.17
C ASN A 297 -15.80 -9.61 6.10
N LEU A 298 -15.40 -10.84 6.42
CA LEU A 298 -14.52 -11.64 5.56
C LEU A 298 -15.08 -11.83 4.14
N SER A 299 -16.35 -12.23 4.03
CA SER A 299 -17.05 -12.49 2.76
C SER A 299 -17.63 -11.24 2.09
N ASN A 300 -17.58 -10.07 2.74
CA ASN A 300 -18.20 -8.85 2.24
C ASN A 300 -17.29 -8.14 1.21
N THR A 301 -17.62 -8.21 -0.08
CA THR A 301 -16.81 -7.59 -1.15
C THR A 301 -16.61 -6.09 -0.97
N GLU A 302 -17.58 -5.38 -0.38
CA GLU A 302 -17.54 -3.93 -0.15
C GLU A 302 -16.67 -3.50 1.04
N PHE A 303 -16.07 -4.46 1.76
CA PHE A 303 -15.22 -4.16 2.92
C PHE A 303 -13.86 -3.57 2.48
N ASN A 304 -13.79 -2.25 2.52
CA ASN A 304 -12.61 -1.43 2.19
C ASN A 304 -12.12 -0.61 3.40
N SER A 305 -11.06 0.18 3.22
CA SER A 305 -10.45 1.00 4.28
C SER A 305 -11.44 1.96 4.96
N GLU A 306 -12.37 2.54 4.19
CA GLU A 306 -13.40 3.43 4.72
C GLU A 306 -14.38 2.67 5.61
N TYR A 307 -14.89 1.54 5.12
CA TYR A 307 -15.79 0.69 5.88
C TYR A 307 -15.11 0.21 7.16
N PHE A 308 -13.84 -0.19 7.06
CA PHE A 308 -13.05 -0.63 8.19
C PHE A 308 -12.88 0.47 9.24
N ALA A 309 -12.62 1.71 8.82
CA ALA A 309 -12.51 2.84 9.74
C ALA A 309 -13.83 3.09 10.48
N LYS A 310 -14.97 3.01 9.77
CA LYS A 310 -16.30 3.15 10.35
C LYS A 310 -16.61 2.07 11.39
N GLU A 311 -16.37 0.80 11.09
CA GLU A 311 -16.57 -0.31 12.05
C GLU A 311 -15.63 -0.21 13.27
N MET A 312 -14.45 0.37 13.08
CA MET A 312 -13.50 0.62 14.17
C MET A 312 -13.86 1.85 15.02
N PHE A 313 -14.83 2.67 14.58
CA PHE A 313 -15.20 3.98 15.13
C PHE A 313 -14.06 5.00 15.09
N LEU A 314 -13.31 5.02 13.99
CA LEU A 314 -12.15 5.89 13.79
C LEU A 314 -12.29 6.69 12.49
N SER A 315 -11.61 7.83 12.42
CA SER A 315 -11.37 8.45 11.12
C SER A 315 -10.45 7.57 10.26
N ARG A 316 -10.54 7.69 8.93
CA ARG A 316 -9.66 6.96 8.00
C ARG A 316 -8.19 7.19 8.30
N SER A 317 -7.81 8.44 8.54
CA SER A 317 -6.42 8.81 8.86
C SER A 317 -5.92 8.16 10.15
N GLN A 318 -6.73 8.15 11.21
CA GLN A 318 -6.38 7.50 12.47
C GLN A 318 -6.22 5.99 12.32
N LEU A 319 -7.17 5.31 11.65
CA LEU A 319 -7.07 3.88 11.38
C LEU A 319 -5.81 3.57 10.56
N HIS A 320 -5.61 4.30 9.45
CA HIS A 320 -4.47 4.09 8.56
C HIS A 320 -3.16 4.22 9.32
N ARG A 321 -3.00 5.31 10.06
CA ARG A 321 -1.83 5.58 10.88
C ARG A 321 -1.57 4.48 11.91
N LYS A 322 -2.59 4.06 12.66
CA LYS A 322 -2.42 3.01 13.67
C LYS A 322 -2.10 1.65 13.04
N ILE A 323 -2.88 1.18 12.07
CA ILE A 323 -2.66 -0.12 11.40
C ILE A 323 -1.27 -0.15 10.77
N LEU A 324 -0.85 0.90 10.06
CA LEU A 324 0.48 0.96 9.48
C LEU A 324 1.59 0.88 10.53
N ALA A 325 1.38 1.47 11.70
CA ALA A 325 2.39 1.49 12.74
C ALA A 325 2.45 0.20 13.59
N VAL A 326 1.35 -0.55 13.74
CA VAL A 326 1.36 -1.83 14.46
C VAL A 326 1.51 -3.06 13.55
N ILE A 327 0.95 -3.04 12.35
CA ILE A 327 0.99 -4.14 11.37
C ILE A 327 2.10 -3.95 10.33
N GLY A 328 2.48 -2.71 10.02
CA GLY A 328 3.45 -2.43 8.95
C GLY A 328 2.86 -2.39 7.55
N GLN A 329 1.53 -2.48 7.41
CA GLN A 329 0.79 -2.43 6.13
C GLN A 329 -0.33 -1.41 6.20
N ALA A 330 -0.74 -0.84 5.06
CA ALA A 330 -1.93 0.02 5.01
C ALA A 330 -3.22 -0.79 5.25
N PRO A 331 -4.35 -0.18 5.67
CA PRO A 331 -5.60 -0.89 5.95
C PRO A 331 -6.08 -1.77 4.79
N GLY A 332 -6.04 -1.29 3.54
CA GLY A 332 -6.42 -2.09 2.38
C GLY A 332 -5.53 -3.33 2.19
N GLU A 333 -4.22 -3.18 2.38
CA GLU A 333 -3.28 -4.31 2.34
C GLU A 333 -3.47 -5.27 3.50
N PHE A 334 -3.78 -4.77 4.70
CA PHE A 334 -4.14 -5.58 5.85
C PHE A 334 -5.38 -6.44 5.56
N ILE A 335 -6.46 -5.84 5.03
CA ILE A 335 -7.70 -6.55 4.66
C ILE A 335 -7.39 -7.66 3.65
N ARG A 336 -6.65 -7.32 2.59
CA ARG A 336 -6.24 -8.27 1.55
C ARG A 336 -5.42 -9.42 2.14
N THR A 337 -4.41 -9.12 2.96
CA THR A 337 -3.54 -10.11 3.61
C THR A 337 -4.35 -11.01 4.54
N PHE A 338 -5.28 -10.44 5.32
CA PHE A 338 -6.17 -11.17 6.21
C PHE A 338 -7.04 -12.18 5.44
N ARG A 339 -7.71 -11.74 4.36
CA ARG A 339 -8.51 -12.61 3.48
C ARG A 339 -7.69 -13.76 2.90
N LEU A 340 -6.49 -13.46 2.40
CA LEU A 340 -5.60 -14.46 1.82
C LEU A 340 -5.12 -15.50 2.83
N LYS A 341 -4.85 -15.10 4.08
CA LYS A 341 -4.51 -16.03 5.17
C LYS A 341 -5.68 -16.92 5.58
N LYS A 342 -6.90 -16.37 5.61
CA LYS A 342 -8.12 -17.15 5.84
C LYS A 342 -8.34 -18.15 4.70
N ALA A 343 -8.15 -17.71 3.46
CA ALA A 343 -8.19 -18.59 2.30
C ALA A 343 -7.15 -19.72 2.40
N ALA A 344 -5.91 -19.40 2.78
CA ALA A 344 -4.86 -20.39 3.01
C ALA A 344 -5.28 -21.44 4.05
N SER A 345 -5.92 -21.02 5.14
CA SER A 345 -6.44 -21.95 6.16
C SER A 345 -7.53 -22.86 5.59
N LEU A 346 -8.50 -22.30 4.85
CA LEU A 346 -9.59 -23.07 4.21
C LEU A 346 -9.08 -24.05 3.14
N ILE A 347 -8.04 -23.67 2.41
CA ILE A 347 -7.37 -24.52 1.41
C ILE A 347 -6.78 -25.76 2.09
N LEU A 348 -6.16 -25.61 3.26
CA LEU A 348 -5.59 -26.72 4.03
C LEU A 348 -6.65 -27.67 4.59
N GLU A 349 -7.87 -27.19 4.84
CA GLU A 349 -8.99 -28.02 5.28
C GLU A 349 -9.55 -28.93 4.17
N LYS A 350 -9.29 -28.61 2.89
CA LYS A 350 -9.70 -29.40 1.70
C LYS A 350 -11.20 -29.68 1.60
N ARG A 351 -12.05 -28.76 2.09
CA ARG A 351 -13.51 -28.90 2.06
C ARG A 351 -14.19 -28.18 0.90
N LEU A 352 -13.55 -27.15 0.36
CA LEU A 352 -14.10 -26.26 -0.65
C LEU A 352 -13.17 -26.21 -1.88
N SER A 353 -13.74 -25.92 -3.05
CA SER A 353 -12.94 -25.65 -4.25
C SER A 353 -12.26 -24.29 -4.15
N ILE A 354 -11.16 -24.08 -4.89
CA ILE A 354 -10.45 -22.78 -4.91
C ILE A 354 -11.38 -21.62 -5.29
N THR A 355 -12.27 -21.85 -6.26
CA THR A 355 -13.30 -20.88 -6.67
C THR A 355 -14.26 -20.53 -5.54
N GLN A 356 -14.76 -21.52 -4.80
CA GLN A 356 -15.63 -21.29 -3.64
C GLN A 356 -14.90 -20.53 -2.53
N ILE A 357 -13.65 -20.89 -2.25
CA ILE A 357 -12.83 -20.21 -1.24
C ILE A 357 -12.64 -18.74 -1.60
N ALA A 358 -12.38 -18.42 -2.88
CA ALA A 358 -12.24 -17.03 -3.33
C ALA A 358 -13.47 -16.18 -2.99
N PHE A 359 -14.68 -16.69 -3.24
CA PHE A 359 -15.91 -15.99 -2.90
C PHE A 359 -16.17 -15.94 -1.39
N GLU A 360 -15.91 -17.04 -0.68
CA GLU A 360 -16.10 -17.13 0.78
C GLU A 360 -15.22 -16.11 1.53
N VAL A 361 -14.03 -15.83 1.02
CA VAL A 361 -13.12 -14.83 1.57
C VAL A 361 -13.28 -13.42 0.96
N GLY A 362 -14.39 -13.19 0.24
CA GLY A 362 -14.80 -11.86 -0.20
C GLY A 362 -14.04 -11.31 -1.41
N PHE A 363 -13.47 -12.17 -2.26
CA PHE A 363 -12.97 -11.74 -3.58
C PHE A 363 -14.11 -11.77 -4.60
N SER A 364 -14.21 -10.71 -5.42
CA SER A 364 -15.20 -10.59 -6.49
C SER A 364 -14.93 -11.51 -7.68
N SER A 365 -13.67 -11.90 -7.91
CA SER A 365 -13.31 -12.85 -8.97
C SER A 365 -12.20 -13.85 -8.55
N PRO A 366 -12.32 -15.13 -8.96
CA PRO A 366 -11.28 -16.14 -8.72
C PRO A 366 -9.91 -15.80 -9.33
N SER A 367 -9.89 -15.12 -10.48
CA SER A 367 -8.65 -14.73 -11.16
C SER A 367 -7.90 -13.66 -10.34
N HIS A 368 -8.62 -12.68 -9.77
CA HIS A 368 -8.02 -11.68 -8.87
C HIS A 368 -7.49 -12.33 -7.58
N PHE A 369 -8.27 -13.25 -7.00
CA PHE A 369 -7.85 -14.05 -5.85
C PHE A 369 -6.54 -14.80 -6.12
N THR A 370 -6.46 -15.53 -7.25
CA THR A 370 -5.28 -16.34 -7.60
C THR A 370 -4.02 -15.48 -7.75
N LYS A 371 -4.14 -14.31 -8.39
CA LYS A 371 -3.04 -13.35 -8.52
C LYS A 371 -2.57 -12.83 -7.16
N ALA A 372 -3.52 -12.40 -6.32
CA ALA A 372 -3.21 -11.87 -4.99
C ALA A 372 -2.60 -12.94 -4.08
N PHE A 373 -3.11 -14.17 -4.13
CA PHE A 373 -2.58 -15.32 -3.39
C PHE A 373 -1.15 -15.64 -3.82
N ARG A 374 -0.87 -15.67 -5.13
CA ARG A 374 0.48 -15.90 -5.64
C ARG A 374 1.47 -14.83 -5.22
N GLN A 375 1.04 -13.56 -5.19
CA GLN A 375 1.89 -12.47 -4.70
C GLN A 375 2.21 -12.61 -3.21
N GLN A 376 1.24 -13.04 -2.40
CA GLN A 376 1.41 -13.18 -0.96
C GLN A 376 2.25 -14.41 -0.56
N PHE A 377 1.97 -15.58 -1.14
CA PHE A 377 2.56 -16.86 -0.72
C PHE A 377 3.62 -17.41 -1.68
N ASN A 378 3.88 -16.70 -2.78
CA ASN A 378 4.84 -17.09 -3.81
C ASN A 378 4.60 -18.51 -4.37
N CYS A 379 3.32 -18.89 -4.52
CA CYS A 379 2.84 -20.11 -5.20
C CYS A 379 1.34 -19.98 -5.53
N LEU A 380 0.82 -20.86 -6.37
CA LEU A 380 -0.61 -20.89 -6.68
C LEU A 380 -1.43 -21.46 -5.50
N PRO A 381 -2.73 -21.10 -5.38
CA PRO A 381 -3.61 -21.68 -4.37
C PRO A 381 -3.70 -23.22 -4.44
N THR A 382 -3.67 -23.78 -5.64
CA THR A 382 -3.68 -25.23 -5.88
C THR A 382 -2.42 -25.92 -5.34
N GLU A 383 -1.25 -25.33 -5.61
CA GLU A 383 0.07 -25.80 -5.15
C GLU A 383 0.24 -25.68 -3.62
N PHE A 384 -0.49 -24.76 -2.99
CA PHE A 384 -0.40 -24.52 -1.55
C PHE A 384 -0.81 -25.74 -0.72
N THR A 385 -1.75 -26.55 -1.22
CA THR A 385 -2.16 -27.81 -0.57
C THR A 385 -1.06 -28.87 -0.50
N GLU A 386 -0.07 -28.79 -1.39
CA GLU A 386 1.02 -29.76 -1.52
C GLU A 386 2.26 -29.34 -0.72
N ARG A 387 2.51 -28.02 -0.62
CA ARG A 387 3.67 -27.45 0.07
C ARG A 387 3.70 -27.66 1.59
N THR A 388 2.56 -27.85 2.23
CA THR A 388 2.44 -28.05 3.69
C THR A 388 2.58 -29.52 4.12
N LYS A 389 2.91 -30.42 3.19
CA LYS A 389 3.21 -31.83 3.49
C LYS A 389 4.64 -32.08 4.00
N PHE A 390 5.47 -31.04 4.18
CA PHE A 390 6.85 -31.15 4.66
C PHE A 390 7.10 -30.32 5.91
#